data_AF-A0A3B9VTU3-F1
#
_entry.id   AF-A0A3B9VTU3-F1
#
_cell.length_a   1.000
_cell.length_b   1.000
_cell.length_c   1.000
_cell.angle_alpha   90.00
_cell.angle_beta   90.00
_cell.angle_gamma   90.00
#
_symmetry.space_group_name_H-M   'P 1'
#
loop_
_entity.id
_entity.type
_entity.pdbx_description
1 polymer ?
#
loop_
_entity_poly.entity_id
_entity_poly.type
_entity_poly.pdbx_seq_one_letter_code
_entity_poly.pdbx_strand_id
1 'polypeptide(L)' 'MALDGMFLYQLRQELAEKALDARVDRIHQPTREEIIIALRWKGGAGKLLLSANAGSPRIHFTETSPENPKQPPMFCML' A
#
# COMPACT_ATOMS: atom_id res chain seq x y z
N MET A 1 -6.86 -8.87 13.92
CA MET A 1 -5.97 -10.05 14.06
C MET A 1 -4.54 -9.52 14.16
N ALA A 2 -3.68 -10.17 14.93
CA ALA A 2 -2.27 -9.77 14.98
C ALA A 2 -1.64 -9.99 13.59
N LEU A 3 -0.79 -9.07 13.16
CA LEU A 3 0.02 -9.22 11.95
C LEU A 3 1.16 -10.20 12.25
N ASP A 4 0.84 -11.49 12.40
CA ASP A 4 1.79 -12.54 12.74
C ASP A 4 2.47 -13.14 11.50
N GLY A 5 3.43 -14.05 11.72
CA GLY A 5 4.20 -14.67 10.63
C GLY A 5 3.35 -15.50 9.66
N MET A 6 2.27 -16.12 10.12
CA MET A 6 1.39 -16.92 9.27
C MET A 6 0.55 -16.01 8.37
N PHE A 7 0.02 -14.93 8.94
CA PHE A 7 -0.69 -13.91 8.18
C PHE A 7 0.23 -13.24 7.15
N LEU A 8 1.48 -12.90 7.53
CA LEU A 8 2.48 -12.34 6.62
C LEU A 8 2.82 -13.30 5.47
N TYR A 9 2.86 -14.62 5.74
CA TYR A 9 3.07 -15.62 4.70
C TYR A 9 1.93 -15.62 3.67
N GLN A 10 0.67 -15.58 4.11
CA GLN A 10 -0.47 -15.51 3.21
C GLN A 10 -0.53 -14.18 2.45
N LEU A 11 -0.27 -13.07 3.14
CA LEU A 11 -0.20 -11.75 2.54
C LEU A 11 0.87 -11.70 1.44
N ARG A 12 2.05 -12.28 1.66
CA ARG A 12 3.09 -12.39 0.63
C ARG A 12 2.56 -13.03 -0.64
N GLN A 13 1.78 -14.10 -0.52
CA GLN A 13 1.20 -14.81 -1.66
C GLN A 13 0.21 -13.91 -2.42
N GLU A 14 -0.70 -13.24 -1.71
CA GLU A 14 -1.65 -12.31 -2.33
C GLU A 14 -0.95 -11.14 -3.05
N LEU A 15 0.09 -10.58 -2.45
CA LEU A 15 0.89 -9.52 -3.07
C LEU A 15 1.62 -10.04 -4.31
N ALA A 16 2.17 -11.25 -4.28
CA ALA A 16 2.87 -11.82 -5.43
C ALA A 16 1.96 -12.01 -6.65
N GLU A 17 0.67 -12.28 -6.46
CA GLU A 17 -0.27 -12.47 -7.56
C GLU A 17 -0.57 -11.18 -8.35
N LYS A 18 -0.58 -10.02 -7.69
CA LYS A 18 -1.01 -8.74 -8.30
C LYS A 18 0.08 -7.67 -8.39
N ALA A 19 0.96 -7.60 -7.39
CA ALA A 19 1.97 -6.55 -7.27
C ALA A 19 3.31 -6.96 -7.89
N LEU A 20 3.60 -8.26 -8.04
CA LEU A 20 4.80 -8.70 -8.75
C LEU A 20 4.72 -8.27 -10.22
N ASP A 21 5.81 -7.72 -10.73
CA ASP A 21 5.92 -7.13 -12.08
C ASP A 21 4.94 -5.97 -12.37
N ALA A 22 4.19 -5.49 -11.38
CA ALA A 22 3.36 -4.32 -11.53
C ALA A 22 4.21 -3.05 -11.61
N ARG A 23 3.77 -2.10 -12.43
CA ARG A 23 4.35 -0.77 -12.52
C ARG A 23 3.75 0.14 -11.47
N VAL A 24 4.59 0.87 -10.75
CA VAL A 24 4.15 1.97 -9.88
C VAL A 24 3.74 3.16 -10.76
N ASP A 25 2.48 3.58 -10.65
CA ASP A 25 1.94 4.75 -11.35
C ASP A 25 2.09 6.02 -10.50
N ARG A 26 1.70 5.95 -9.23
CA ARG A 26 1.73 7.07 -8.28
C ARG A 26 1.95 6.56 -6.87
N ILE A 27 2.60 7.39 -6.05
CA ILE A 27 2.77 7.16 -4.62
C ILE A 27 2.16 8.36 -3.90
N HIS A 28 1.40 8.09 -2.84
CA HIS A 28 0.81 9.10 -1.99
C HIS A 28 1.00 8.74 -0.52
N GLN A 29 1.19 9.74 0.31
CA GLN A 29 1.28 9.59 1.76
C GLN A 29 0.12 10.37 2.42
N PRO A 30 -1.06 9.75 2.59
CA PRO A 30 -2.24 10.44 3.14
C PRO A 30 -2.07 10.82 4.62
N THR A 31 -1.34 10.01 5.38
CA THR A 31 -0.99 10.30 6.78
C THR A 31 0.50 10.05 7.00
N ARG A 32 1.05 10.50 8.13
CA ARG A 32 2.47 10.33 8.45
C ARG A 32 2.93 8.86 8.43
N GLU A 33 2.05 7.94 8.80
CA GLU A 33 2.37 6.51 8.97
C GLU A 33 1.75 5.61 7.91
N GLU A 34 1.11 6.18 6.89
CA GLU A 34 0.45 5.41 5.83
C GLU A 34 0.89 5.87 4.45
N ILE A 35 1.13 4.90 3.56
CA ILE A 35 1.41 5.14 2.15
C ILE A 35 0.44 4.34 1.30
N ILE A 36 0.05 4.94 0.18
CA ILE A 36 -0.69 4.29 -0.88
C ILE A 36 0.15 4.30 -2.15
N ILE A 37 0.38 3.11 -2.69
CA ILE A 37 1.06 2.90 -3.96
C ILE A 37 0.01 2.48 -4.98
N ALA A 38 -0.24 3.33 -5.97
CA ALA A 38 -1.05 2.97 -7.14
C ALA A 38 -0.21 2.11 -8.08
N LEU A 39 -0.68 0.89 -8.31
CA LEU A 39 -0.04 -0.12 -9.14
C LEU A 39 -0.87 -0.38 -10.39
N ARG A 40 -0.20 -0.60 -11.52
CA ARG A 40 -0.80 -1.06 -12.77
C ARG A 40 -0.07 -2.30 -13.25
N TRP A 41 -0.82 -3.33 -13.60
CA TRP A 41 -0.29 -4.58 -14.17
C TRP A 41 -1.07 -4.92 -15.44
N LYS A 42 -0.68 -6.02 -16.10
CA LYS A 42 -1.35 -6.47 -17.33
C LYS A 42 -2.79 -6.86 -17.01
N GLY A 43 -3.75 -6.10 -17.53
CA GLY A 43 -5.18 -6.36 -17.37
C GLY A 43 -5.82 -5.77 -16.12
N GLY A 44 -5.13 -4.91 -15.35
CA GLY A 44 -5.74 -4.28 -14.18
C GLY A 44 -4.88 -3.21 -13.51
N ALA A 45 -5.48 -2.60 -12.49
CA ALA A 45 -4.82 -1.66 -11.60
C ALA A 45 -5.41 -1.78 -10.19
N GLY A 46 -4.65 -1.35 -9.20
CA GLY A 46 -5.06 -1.39 -7.80
C GLY A 46 -4.24 -0.44 -6.94
N LYS A 47 -4.69 -0.22 -5.72
CA LYS A 47 -4.00 0.63 -4.74
C LYS A 47 -3.58 -0.25 -3.58
N LEU A 48 -2.28 -0.28 -3.29
CA LEU A 48 -1.74 -0.98 -2.15
C LEU A 48 -1.53 0.01 -1.01
N LEU A 49 -2.21 -0.19 0.11
CA LEU A 49 -2.02 0.59 1.33
C LEU A 49 -1.05 -0.13 2.26
N LEU A 50 -0.04 0.59 2.73
CA LEU A 50 0.87 0.16 3.77
C LEU A 50 0.71 1.09 4.97
N SER A 51 0.43 0.53 6.14
CA SER A 51 0.30 1.26 7.41
C SER A 51 1.33 0.76 8.40
N ALA A 52 2.17 1.69 8.85
CA ALA A 52 3.11 1.50 9.96
C ALA A 52 2.56 2.01 11.30
N ASN A 53 1.27 2.39 11.33
CA ASN A 53 0.61 2.85 12.55
C ASN A 53 0.61 1.74 13.62
N ALA A 54 1.13 2.04 14.81
CA ALA A 54 1.31 1.05 15.87
C ALA A 54 0.01 0.37 16.32
N GLY A 55 -1.14 1.07 16.24
CA GLY A 55 -2.44 0.52 16.59
C GLY A 55 -3.11 -0.29 15.48
N SER A 56 -2.63 -0.17 14.24
CA SER A 56 -3.27 -0.80 13.07
C SER A 56 -2.28 -1.18 11.95
N PRO A 57 -1.17 -1.88 12.26
CA PRO A 57 -0.17 -2.22 11.26
C PRO A 57 -0.77 -3.20 10.24
N ARG A 58 -0.75 -2.83 8.96
CA ARG A 58 -1.38 -3.63 7.91
C ARG A 58 -0.84 -3.29 6.53
N ILE A 59 -0.93 -4.27 5.63
CA ILE A 59 -0.71 -4.11 4.20
C ILE A 59 -1.88 -4.80 3.51
N HIS A 60 -2.55 -4.12 2.58
CA HIS A 60 -3.66 -4.69 1.82
C HIS A 60 -3.98 -3.86 0.58
N PHE A 61 -4.59 -4.48 -0.42
CA PHE A 61 -5.22 -3.73 -1.50
C PHE A 61 -6.47 -3.00 -0.98
N THR A 62 -6.61 -1.74 -1.37
CA THR A 62 -7.71 -0.88 -0.92
C THR A 62 -8.43 -0.23 -2.08
N GLU A 63 -9.73 -0.07 -1.95
CA GLU A 63 -10.55 0.77 -2.83
C GLU A 63 -10.67 2.20 -2.29
N THR A 64 -10.24 2.42 -1.05
CA THR A 64 -10.31 3.72 -0.41
C THR A 64 -9.38 4.70 -1.11
N SER A 65 -9.85 5.94 -1.24
CA SER A 65 -9.09 7.05 -1.82
C SER A 65 -9.01 8.15 -0.78
N PRO A 66 -8.11 8.03 0.22
CA PRO A 66 -7.98 9.04 1.26
C PRO A 66 -7.59 10.39 0.64
N GLU A 67 -7.97 11.47 1.30
CA GLU A 67 -7.52 12.79 0.91
C GLU A 67 -6.01 12.90 1.06
N ASN A 68 -5.36 13.35 -0.01
CA ASN A 68 -3.93 13.56 0.00
C ASN A 68 -3.63 14.98 0.50
N PRO A 69 -2.55 15.17 1.28
CA PRO A 69 -2.13 16.51 1.66
C PRO A 69 -1.80 17.33 0.42
N LYS A 70 -2.06 18.65 0.48
CA LYS A 70 -1.82 19.57 -0.64
C LYS A 70 -0.35 19.62 -1.07
N GLN A 71 0.56 19.33 -0.15
CA GLN A 71 1.99 19.20 -0.43
C GLN A 71 2.44 17.79 -0.04
N PRO A 72 3.14 17.07 -0.92
CA PRO A 72 3.67 15.75 -0.60
C PRO A 72 4.68 15.87 0.55
N PRO A 73 4.60 15.03 1.59
CA PRO A 73 5.61 14.99 2.64
C PRO A 73 6.96 14.57 2.07
N MET A 74 8.06 14.95 2.74
CA MET A 74 9.42 14.64 2.30
C MET A 74 9.62 13.16 2.00
N PHE A 75 9.09 12.27 2.85
CA PHE A 75 9.22 10.82 2.64
C PHE A 75 8.58 10.34 1.33
N CYS A 76 7.47 10.94 0.91
CA CYS A 76 6.80 10.61 -0.34
C CYS A 76 7.56 11.12 -1.59
N MET A 77 8.48 12.07 -1.42
CA MET A 77 9.25 12.68 -2.51
C MET A 77 10.64 12.07 -2.71
N LEU A 78 11.13 11.25 -1.77
CA LEU A 78 12.41 10.55 -1.84
C LEU A 78 12.29 9.29 -2.71
#